data_AF-A0A137P3H1-F1
#
_entry.id   AF-A0A137P3H1-F1
#
_cell.length_a   1.000
_cell.length_b   1.000
_cell.length_c   1.000
_cell.angle_alpha   90.00
_cell.angle_beta   90.00
_cell.angle_gamma   90.00
#
_symmetry.space_group_name_H-M   'P 1'
#
loop_
_entity.id
_entity.type
_entity.pdbx_description
1 polymer ?
#
loop_
_entity_poly.entity_id
_entity_poly.type
_entity_poly.pdbx_seq_one_letter_code
_entity_poly.pdbx_strand_id
1 'polypeptide(L)'
;EPWFIKKDYRDADLVLDDESVLGATLPRLIEYLTPFQNPNSEYIETFLLTYRGFTTTFNLFELLFKRFTDESPSEIHPHMRMDYVKYRLGPIRQRVMEILWIWLDNHMQEDETEAIKFLEEFANTIMLKVVPEQARNFVTLLNRRLKASKTEQMSYYYRPWGTKVKRFKLDILQIQVIEFAYQLTMNESFHFEQIDPRELLNLEWEKPLNSKNFHIRALMYISNCISSWVARAIIAAKDTNRCTKYMEFFIQLASTLRMLNNFNGLMSILMGFNTVPVEDLTNMWAHVSPEHRETATRLTRTMDPVNNFGAYREALGQIKGPVVPFLGAFISDLRFVEEGHPNYLPDNSELINFEKQKKVATIVKEIRRLQ
;
A
#
# COMPACT_ATOMS: atom_id res chain seq x y z
N GLU A 1 -18.38 5.74 -38.52
CA GLU A 1 -17.52 6.50 -37.59
C GLU A 1 -16.34 7.12 -38.35
N PRO A 2 -15.79 8.26 -37.89
CA PRO A 2 -14.55 8.81 -38.43
C PRO A 2 -13.44 7.75 -38.48
N TRP A 3 -12.71 7.69 -39.59
CA TRP A 3 -11.73 6.64 -39.89
C TRP A 3 -10.57 6.58 -38.87
N PHE A 4 -10.30 7.68 -38.16
CA PHE A 4 -9.31 7.77 -37.09
C PHE A 4 -9.81 7.24 -35.74
N ILE A 5 -11.02 6.71 -35.64
CA ILE A 5 -11.56 6.05 -34.43
C ILE A 5 -11.32 4.53 -34.47
N LYS A 6 -10.85 3.98 -35.60
CA LYS A 6 -10.57 2.54 -35.73
C LYS A 6 -9.63 2.04 -34.61
N LYS A 7 -10.04 0.95 -33.97
CA LYS A 7 -9.32 0.27 -32.88
C LYS A 7 -7.96 -0.24 -33.37
N ASP A 8 -6.95 -0.15 -32.49
CA ASP A 8 -5.57 -0.57 -32.78
C ASP A 8 -5.35 -2.08 -32.58
N TYR A 9 -6.27 -2.77 -31.87
CA TYR A 9 -6.17 -4.19 -31.49
C TYR A 9 -7.47 -4.94 -31.74
N ARG A 10 -7.43 -6.28 -31.63
CA ARG A 10 -8.57 -7.16 -31.86
C ARG A 10 -9.54 -7.10 -30.67
N ASP A 11 -10.83 -7.28 -30.93
CA ASP A 11 -11.84 -7.34 -29.88
C ASP A 11 -11.61 -8.50 -28.89
N ALA A 12 -10.90 -9.56 -29.31
CA ALA A 12 -10.52 -10.69 -28.45
C ALA A 12 -9.47 -10.35 -27.39
N ASP A 13 -8.78 -9.22 -27.50
CA ASP A 13 -7.70 -8.82 -26.60
C ASP A 13 -8.22 -8.00 -25.38
N LEU A 14 -9.55 -7.84 -25.25
CA LEU A 14 -10.25 -7.03 -24.25
C LEU A 14 -11.61 -7.62 -23.87
N VAL A 15 -11.91 -7.62 -22.57
CA VAL A 15 -13.24 -7.89 -22.02
C VAL A 15 -13.71 -6.68 -21.21
N LEU A 16 -14.92 -6.21 -21.49
CA LEU A 16 -15.57 -5.07 -20.83
C LEU A 16 -16.90 -5.51 -20.19
N ASP A 17 -17.29 -4.78 -19.15
CA ASP A 17 -18.62 -4.76 -18.57
C ASP A 17 -19.03 -3.30 -18.36
N ASP A 18 -20.09 -2.84 -19.03
CA ASP A 18 -20.55 -1.44 -18.97
C ASP A 18 -19.41 -0.40 -19.01
N GLU A 19 -18.53 -0.53 -20.02
CA GLU A 19 -17.32 0.30 -20.26
C GLU A 19 -16.15 0.10 -19.27
N SER A 20 -16.36 -0.67 -18.21
CA SER A 20 -15.36 -1.03 -17.21
C SER A 20 -14.53 -2.24 -17.69
N VAL A 21 -13.19 -2.11 -17.68
CA VAL A 21 -12.28 -3.19 -18.08
C VAL A 21 -12.32 -4.35 -17.08
N LEU A 22 -12.73 -5.54 -17.52
CA LEU A 22 -12.68 -6.76 -16.74
C LEU A 22 -11.34 -7.48 -16.88
N GLY A 23 -10.84 -7.58 -18.11
CA GLY A 23 -9.50 -8.08 -18.37
C GLY A 23 -9.04 -7.81 -19.79
N ALA A 24 -7.74 -7.70 -19.99
CA ALA A 24 -7.16 -7.38 -21.28
C ALA A 24 -5.71 -7.83 -21.37
N THR A 25 -5.16 -7.92 -22.59
CA THR A 25 -3.70 -8.03 -22.76
C THR A 25 -3.01 -6.76 -22.27
N LEU A 26 -1.74 -6.85 -21.87
CA LEU A 26 -1.00 -5.68 -21.40
C LEU A 26 -1.02 -4.50 -22.39
N PRO A 27 -0.75 -4.67 -23.71
CA PRO A 27 -0.83 -3.57 -24.68
C PRO A 27 -2.21 -2.91 -24.71
N ARG A 28 -3.28 -3.69 -24.55
CA ARG A 28 -4.65 -3.19 -24.57
C ARG A 28 -5.01 -2.43 -23.30
N LEU A 29 -4.47 -2.82 -22.14
CA LEU A 29 -4.55 -2.00 -20.92
C LEU A 29 -3.84 -0.65 -21.11
N ILE A 30 -2.68 -0.60 -21.78
CA ILE A 30 -1.96 0.65 -22.05
C ILE A 30 -2.76 1.57 -22.98
N GLU A 31 -3.49 1.02 -23.96
CA GLU A 31 -4.40 1.82 -24.78
C GLU A 31 -5.54 2.44 -23.97
N TYR A 32 -6.15 1.66 -23.06
CA TYR A 32 -7.15 2.17 -22.12
C TYR A 32 -6.60 3.19 -21.12
N LEU A 33 -5.31 3.08 -20.81
CA LEU A 33 -4.59 4.05 -19.98
C LEU A 33 -4.34 5.36 -20.74
N THR A 34 -4.20 5.30 -22.06
CA THR A 34 -3.85 6.43 -22.94
C THR A 34 -4.93 6.75 -23.97
N PRO A 35 -6.21 6.93 -23.56
CA PRO A 35 -7.27 7.12 -24.53
C PRO A 35 -7.15 8.51 -25.16
N PHE A 36 -7.43 8.61 -26.47
CA PHE A 36 -7.40 9.90 -27.16
C PHE A 36 -8.56 10.82 -26.74
N GLN A 37 -9.59 10.27 -26.10
CA GLN A 37 -10.76 10.97 -25.54
C GLN A 37 -11.11 10.39 -24.16
N ASN A 38 -11.70 11.22 -23.30
CA ASN A 38 -12.30 10.81 -22.01
C ASN A 38 -11.37 9.96 -21.12
N PRO A 39 -10.30 10.55 -20.55
CA PRO A 39 -9.43 9.84 -19.60
C PRO A 39 -10.24 9.39 -18.37
N ASN A 40 -9.97 8.17 -17.89
CA ASN A 40 -10.54 7.66 -16.66
C ASN A 40 -9.50 7.73 -15.53
N SER A 41 -9.63 8.72 -14.66
CA SER A 41 -8.69 8.94 -13.54
C SER A 41 -8.66 7.76 -12.56
N GLU A 42 -9.80 7.12 -12.31
CA GLU A 42 -9.89 5.96 -11.43
C GLU A 42 -9.15 4.75 -12.02
N TYR A 43 -9.25 4.57 -13.34
CA TYR A 43 -8.49 3.56 -14.07
C TYR A 43 -6.99 3.82 -14.00
N ILE A 44 -6.56 5.06 -14.25
CA ILE A 44 -5.14 5.46 -14.18
C ILE A 44 -4.58 5.18 -12.78
N GLU A 45 -5.28 5.60 -11.73
CA GLU A 45 -4.87 5.39 -10.36
C GLU A 45 -4.79 3.90 -10.02
N THR A 46 -5.82 3.13 -10.37
CA THR A 46 -5.87 1.68 -10.16
C THR A 46 -4.72 0.98 -10.87
N PHE A 47 -4.48 1.32 -12.14
CA PHE A 47 -3.42 0.75 -12.95
C PHE A 47 -2.05 1.05 -12.33
N LEU A 48 -1.74 2.33 -12.05
CA LEU A 48 -0.42 2.72 -11.51
C LEU A 48 -0.16 2.17 -10.10
N LEU A 49 -1.22 1.96 -9.31
CA LEU A 49 -1.11 1.38 -7.98
C LEU A 49 -0.80 -0.13 -8.00
N THR A 50 -1.23 -0.83 -9.06
CA THR A 50 -1.24 -2.31 -9.08
C THR A 50 -0.43 -2.96 -10.20
N TYR A 51 0.05 -2.19 -11.19
CA TYR A 51 0.69 -2.78 -12.38
C TYR A 51 1.90 -3.66 -12.09
N ARG A 52 2.64 -3.37 -11.01
CA ARG A 52 3.78 -4.18 -10.57
C ARG A 52 3.38 -5.59 -10.13
N GLY A 53 2.08 -5.83 -9.94
CA GLY A 53 1.51 -7.16 -9.75
C GLY A 53 1.51 -8.03 -11.00
N PHE A 54 1.51 -7.43 -12.20
CA PHE A 54 1.35 -8.16 -13.47
C PHE A 54 2.33 -7.76 -14.60
N THR A 55 3.12 -6.69 -14.44
CA THR A 55 4.16 -6.28 -15.38
C THR A 55 5.29 -5.52 -14.68
N THR A 56 6.40 -5.27 -15.39
CA THR A 56 7.53 -4.47 -14.88
C THR A 56 7.39 -3.02 -15.32
N THR A 57 8.04 -2.11 -14.58
CA THR A 57 8.12 -0.69 -14.97
C THR A 57 8.80 -0.51 -16.32
N PHE A 58 9.79 -1.35 -16.63
CA PHE A 58 10.45 -1.34 -17.93
C PHE A 58 9.46 -1.68 -19.07
N ASN A 59 8.68 -2.76 -18.93
CA ASN A 59 7.68 -3.16 -19.93
C ASN A 59 6.56 -2.11 -20.06
N LEU A 60 6.14 -1.50 -18.95
CA LEU A 60 5.19 -0.38 -18.97
C LEU A 60 5.75 0.78 -19.79
N PHE A 61 6.99 1.20 -19.54
CA PHE A 61 7.63 2.28 -20.27
C PHE A 61 7.83 1.95 -21.74
N GLU A 62 8.26 0.73 -22.08
CA GLU A 62 8.41 0.29 -23.47
C GLU A 62 7.10 0.47 -24.26
N LEU A 63 5.97 0.04 -23.70
CA LEU A 63 4.66 0.17 -24.35
C LEU A 63 4.16 1.62 -24.40
N LEU A 64 4.38 2.40 -23.34
CA LEU A 64 4.05 3.83 -23.34
C LEU A 64 4.87 4.61 -24.37
N PHE A 65 6.16 4.30 -24.50
CA PHE A 65 7.04 4.95 -25.46
C PHE A 65 6.66 4.57 -26.88
N LYS A 66 6.35 3.29 -27.13
CA LYS A 66 5.77 2.84 -28.39
C LYS A 66 4.52 3.64 -28.73
N ARG A 67 3.59 3.76 -27.79
CA ARG A 67 2.34 4.53 -27.93
C ARG A 67 2.56 6.02 -28.20
N PHE A 68 3.61 6.61 -27.61
CA PHE A 68 4.00 7.99 -27.88
C PHE A 68 4.57 8.18 -29.29
N THR A 69 5.33 7.19 -29.76
CA THR A 69 5.98 7.18 -31.09
C THR A 69 5.09 6.69 -32.21
N ASP A 70 3.82 6.35 -31.95
CA ASP A 70 2.88 5.93 -32.99
C ASP A 70 2.85 6.96 -34.14
N GLU A 71 2.89 6.43 -35.36
CA GLU A 71 2.84 7.19 -36.60
C GLU A 71 1.47 7.06 -37.26
N SER A 72 1.18 7.93 -38.24
CA SER A 72 -0.03 7.79 -39.05
C SER A 72 0.05 6.52 -39.91
N PRO A 73 -0.96 5.62 -39.85
CA PRO A 73 -1.06 4.50 -40.78
C PRO A 73 -0.84 4.90 -42.24
N SER A 74 -0.17 4.03 -43.00
CA SER A 74 0.20 4.30 -44.40
C SER A 74 -1.01 4.46 -45.31
N GLU A 75 -2.13 3.86 -44.92
CA GLU A 75 -3.43 3.86 -45.59
C GLU A 75 -4.14 5.23 -45.52
N ILE A 76 -3.68 6.13 -44.65
CA ILE A 76 -4.26 7.47 -44.50
C ILE A 76 -3.76 8.37 -45.62
N HIS A 77 -4.71 8.94 -46.37
CA HIS A 77 -4.40 9.92 -47.42
C HIS A 77 -3.57 11.09 -46.88
N PRO A 78 -2.60 11.61 -47.65
CA PRO A 78 -1.67 12.66 -47.19
C PRO A 78 -2.35 13.88 -46.56
N HIS A 79 -3.49 14.33 -47.12
CA HIS A 79 -4.23 15.50 -46.62
C HIS A 79 -4.86 15.26 -45.23
N MET A 80 -5.14 14.01 -44.86
CA MET A 80 -5.74 13.62 -43.59
C MET A 80 -4.71 13.32 -42.50
N ARG A 81 -3.42 13.22 -42.85
CA ARG A 81 -2.35 12.89 -41.90
C ARG A 81 -2.17 13.99 -40.84
N MET A 82 -2.28 15.25 -41.25
CA MET A 82 -2.17 16.38 -40.30
C MET A 82 -3.29 16.34 -39.25
N ASP A 83 -4.51 16.04 -39.67
CA ASP A 83 -5.66 15.91 -38.76
C ASP A 83 -5.52 14.69 -37.85
N TYR A 84 -5.00 13.56 -38.35
CA TYR A 84 -4.69 12.39 -37.51
C TYR A 84 -3.71 12.74 -36.39
N VAL A 85 -2.62 13.39 -36.76
CA VAL A 85 -1.57 13.77 -35.81
C VAL A 85 -2.15 14.73 -34.78
N LYS A 86 -2.94 15.72 -35.22
CA LYS A 86 -3.52 16.73 -34.35
C LYS A 86 -4.59 16.17 -33.40
N TYR A 87 -5.54 15.40 -33.91
CA TYR A 87 -6.74 15.01 -33.15
C TYR A 87 -6.67 13.63 -32.50
N ARG A 88 -5.72 12.77 -32.90
CA ARG A 88 -5.53 11.44 -32.29
C ARG A 88 -4.16 11.32 -31.61
N LEU A 89 -3.06 11.46 -32.35
CA LEU A 89 -1.72 11.24 -31.78
C LEU A 89 -1.33 12.32 -30.77
N GLY A 90 -1.71 13.57 -30.99
CA GLY A 90 -1.48 14.68 -30.05
C GLY A 90 -2.04 14.40 -28.65
N PRO A 91 -3.35 14.12 -28.52
CA PRO A 91 -3.96 13.72 -27.25
C PRO A 91 -3.31 12.48 -26.63
N ILE A 92 -3.03 11.43 -27.41
CA ILE A 92 -2.37 10.21 -26.89
C ILE A 92 -0.99 10.54 -26.30
N ARG A 93 -0.18 11.34 -27.01
CA ARG A 93 1.14 11.78 -26.52
C ARG A 93 1.03 12.58 -25.23
N GLN A 94 0.01 13.44 -25.11
CA GLN A 94 -0.27 14.16 -23.87
C GLN A 94 -0.61 13.20 -22.73
N ARG A 95 -1.42 12.17 -22.97
CA ARG A 95 -1.73 11.15 -21.95
C ARG A 95 -0.52 10.36 -21.51
N VAL A 96 0.33 9.94 -22.46
CA VAL A 96 1.58 9.25 -22.10
C VAL A 96 2.42 10.14 -21.18
N MET A 97 2.61 11.42 -21.51
CA MET A 97 3.37 12.34 -20.66
C MET A 97 2.75 12.54 -19.28
N GLU A 98 1.41 12.63 -19.21
CA GLU A 98 0.67 12.74 -17.96
C GLU A 98 0.88 11.51 -17.07
N ILE A 99 0.77 10.29 -17.63
CA ILE A 99 1.02 9.05 -16.90
C ILE A 99 2.46 8.98 -16.39
N LEU A 100 3.44 9.33 -17.22
CA LEU A 100 4.85 9.37 -16.82
C LEU A 100 5.08 10.40 -15.70
N TRP A 101 4.36 11.52 -15.73
CA TRP A 101 4.40 12.52 -14.67
C TRP A 101 3.79 12.01 -13.36
N ILE A 102 2.59 11.42 -13.40
CA ILE A 102 1.94 10.82 -12.22
C ILE A 102 2.84 9.73 -11.63
N TRP A 103 3.43 8.89 -12.49
CA TRP A 103 4.38 7.86 -12.08
C TRP A 103 5.59 8.47 -11.39
N LEU A 104 6.22 9.50 -11.97
CA LEU A 104 7.41 10.14 -11.41
C LEU A 104 7.14 10.76 -10.03
N ASP A 105 5.96 11.37 -9.87
CA ASP A 105 5.59 12.09 -8.66
C ASP A 105 5.21 11.12 -7.52
N ASN A 106 4.37 10.12 -7.83
CA ASN A 106 3.67 9.32 -6.82
C ASN A 106 4.04 7.83 -6.78
N HIS A 107 4.72 7.31 -7.82
CA HIS A 107 4.98 5.88 -7.95
C HIS A 107 6.45 5.54 -8.28
N MET A 108 7.33 6.53 -8.40
CA MET A 108 8.76 6.31 -8.68
C MET A 108 9.41 5.62 -7.50
N GLN A 109 10.19 4.59 -7.81
CA GLN A 109 10.92 3.83 -6.79
C GLN A 109 12.41 3.91 -7.07
N GLU A 110 13.18 4.25 -6.04
CA GLU A 110 14.61 4.55 -6.18
C GLU A 110 15.43 3.33 -6.61
N ASP A 111 14.92 2.13 -6.32
CA ASP A 111 15.52 0.85 -6.67
C ASP A 111 15.25 0.43 -8.13
N GLU A 112 14.36 1.12 -8.86
CA GLU A 112 14.05 0.88 -10.28
C GLU A 112 15.01 1.63 -11.22
N THR A 113 16.31 1.57 -10.92
CA THR A 113 17.34 2.36 -11.60
C THR A 113 17.39 2.18 -13.12
N GLU A 114 17.13 0.98 -13.64
CA GLU A 114 17.09 0.70 -15.08
C GLU A 114 15.92 1.40 -15.77
N ALA A 115 14.72 1.33 -15.17
CA ALA A 115 13.54 2.01 -15.71
C ALA A 115 13.70 3.54 -15.66
N ILE A 116 14.30 4.06 -14.58
CA ILE A 116 14.60 5.50 -14.45
C ILE A 116 15.56 5.96 -15.56
N LYS A 117 16.64 5.21 -15.82
CA LYS A 117 17.57 5.53 -16.92
C LYS A 117 16.89 5.48 -18.28
N PHE A 118 16.02 4.49 -18.48
CA PHE A 118 15.26 4.35 -19.73
C PHE A 118 14.33 5.55 -19.97
N LEU A 119 13.66 6.02 -18.91
CA LEU A 119 12.84 7.24 -18.95
C LEU A 119 13.69 8.50 -19.22
N GLU A 120 14.86 8.61 -18.59
CA GLU A 120 15.78 9.73 -18.81
C GLU A 120 16.27 9.78 -20.27
N GLU A 121 16.65 8.64 -20.84
CA GLU A 121 17.07 8.54 -22.24
C GLU A 121 15.92 8.93 -23.17
N PHE A 122 14.72 8.39 -22.96
CA PHE A 122 13.54 8.70 -23.75
C PHE A 122 13.19 10.20 -23.71
N ALA A 123 13.26 10.82 -22.53
CA ALA A 123 12.94 12.23 -22.34
C ALA A 123 13.96 13.15 -23.03
N ASN A 124 15.25 12.83 -22.97
CA ASN A 124 16.33 13.62 -23.57
C ASN A 124 16.49 13.40 -25.09
N THR A 125 15.89 12.35 -25.65
CA THR A 125 15.99 12.03 -27.07
C THR A 125 14.65 12.23 -27.79
N ILE A 126 13.75 11.25 -27.68
CA ILE A 126 12.51 11.17 -28.44
C ILE A 126 11.54 12.29 -28.04
N MET A 127 11.29 12.49 -26.73
CA MET A 127 10.38 13.55 -26.30
C MET A 127 10.89 14.93 -26.70
N LEU A 128 12.19 15.20 -26.55
CA LEU A 128 12.78 16.48 -26.93
C LEU A 128 12.65 16.77 -28.43
N LYS A 129 12.70 15.73 -29.27
CA LYS A 129 12.51 15.85 -30.73
C LYS A 129 11.05 16.10 -31.12
N VAL A 130 10.09 15.46 -30.44
CA VAL A 130 8.66 15.49 -30.82
C VAL A 130 7.90 16.65 -30.14
N VAL A 131 8.20 16.95 -28.87
CA VAL A 131 7.52 17.96 -28.02
C VAL A 131 8.54 18.73 -27.16
N PRO A 132 9.38 19.59 -27.77
CA PRO A 132 10.58 20.14 -27.13
C PRO A 132 10.31 20.96 -25.85
N GLU A 133 9.25 21.75 -25.83
CA GLU A 133 8.93 22.59 -24.66
C GLU A 133 8.47 21.74 -23.47
N GLN A 134 7.55 20.80 -23.71
CA GLN A 134 7.03 19.88 -22.69
C GLN A 134 8.14 18.95 -22.17
N ALA A 135 9.00 18.45 -23.06
CA ALA A 135 10.12 17.59 -22.71
C ALA A 135 11.11 18.30 -21.78
N ARG A 136 11.47 19.57 -22.04
CA ARG A 136 12.36 20.34 -21.15
C ARG A 136 11.79 20.51 -19.75
N ASN A 137 10.48 20.77 -19.65
CA ASN A 137 9.79 20.85 -18.35
C ASN A 137 9.82 19.51 -17.63
N PHE A 138 9.52 18.42 -18.33
CA PHE A 138 9.57 17.06 -17.78
C PHE A 138 10.97 16.67 -17.30
N VAL A 139 12.01 16.89 -18.10
CA VAL A 139 13.41 16.62 -17.75
C VAL A 139 13.85 17.44 -16.52
N THR A 140 13.39 18.69 -16.41
CA THR A 140 13.68 19.52 -15.24
C THR A 140 13.07 18.93 -13.96
N LEU A 141 11.84 18.42 -14.05
CA LEU A 141 11.15 17.75 -12.94
C LEU A 141 11.81 16.42 -12.57
N LEU A 142 12.14 15.59 -13.56
CA LEU A 142 12.87 14.33 -13.38
C LEU A 142 14.17 14.56 -12.61
N ASN A 143 14.98 15.53 -13.07
CA ASN A 143 16.24 15.87 -12.40
C ASN A 143 16.04 16.40 -10.98
N ARG A 144 14.98 17.17 -10.71
CA ARG A 144 14.64 17.60 -9.35
C ARG A 144 14.32 16.41 -8.45
N ARG A 145 13.50 15.47 -8.92
CA ARG A 145 13.09 14.28 -8.15
C ARG A 145 14.29 13.38 -7.84
N LEU A 146 15.15 13.14 -8.81
CA LEU A 146 16.38 12.35 -8.63
C LEU A 146 17.37 12.98 -7.66
N LYS A 147 17.41 14.32 -7.55
CA LYS A 147 18.22 15.04 -6.54
C LYS A 147 17.61 14.98 -5.14
N ALA A 148 16.28 15.11 -5.03
CA ALA A 148 15.57 15.03 -3.76
C ALA A 148 15.74 13.65 -3.11
N SER A 149 15.54 12.59 -3.88
CA SER A 149 15.76 11.19 -3.47
C SER A 149 17.15 10.96 -2.85
N LYS A 150 18.22 11.44 -3.50
CA LYS A 150 19.60 11.35 -2.94
C LYS A 150 19.77 12.10 -1.62
N THR A 151 19.02 13.17 -1.40
CA THR A 151 19.10 14.00 -0.19
C THR A 151 18.29 13.36 0.96
N GLU A 152 17.14 12.76 0.65
CA GLU A 152 16.30 12.03 1.60
C GLU A 152 16.98 10.74 2.08
N GLN A 153 17.59 9.95 1.18
CA GLN A 153 18.42 8.79 1.53
C GLN A 153 19.51 9.14 2.55
N MET A 154 20.18 10.29 2.36
CA MET A 154 21.19 10.84 3.27
C MET A 154 20.64 11.18 4.67
N SER A 155 19.34 11.47 4.79
CA SER A 155 18.66 11.75 6.06
C SER A 155 18.05 10.51 6.73
N TYR A 156 17.68 9.50 5.93
CA TYR A 156 17.13 8.20 6.36
C TYR A 156 18.18 7.19 6.82
N TYR A 157 19.47 7.44 6.53
CA TYR A 157 20.53 6.92 7.38
C TYR A 157 20.38 7.56 8.75
N TYR A 158 19.49 6.95 9.55
CA TYR A 158 19.45 7.07 10.98
C TYR A 158 20.86 7.36 11.46
N ARG A 159 21.04 8.50 12.15
CA ARG A 159 21.97 8.49 13.27
C ARG A 159 21.54 7.24 14.04
N PRO A 160 22.36 6.17 14.10
CA PRO A 160 22.08 5.12 15.05
C PRO A 160 21.86 5.89 16.33
N TRP A 161 20.75 5.68 17.04
CA TRP A 161 20.67 6.21 18.39
C TRP A 161 21.96 5.76 19.04
N GLY A 162 22.84 6.74 19.25
CA GLY A 162 24.19 6.57 19.75
C GLY A 162 24.03 6.35 21.23
N THR A 163 23.26 5.32 21.58
CA THR A 163 23.04 4.89 22.92
C THR A 163 23.54 3.47 22.88
N LYS A 164 24.72 3.30 23.49
CA LYS A 164 24.91 2.17 24.36
C LYS A 164 23.67 2.16 25.27
N VAL A 165 22.57 1.53 24.84
CA VAL A 165 21.40 1.34 25.67
C VAL A 165 21.93 0.42 26.75
N LYS A 166 22.33 1.02 27.88
CA LYS A 166 22.59 0.26 29.10
C LYS A 166 21.34 -0.59 29.25
N ARG A 167 21.50 -1.92 29.20
CA ARG A 167 20.41 -2.86 29.47
C ARG A 167 20.01 -2.65 30.92
N PHE A 168 19.18 -1.65 31.18
CA PHE A 168 18.56 -1.48 32.47
C PHE A 168 17.49 -2.56 32.58
N LYS A 169 17.53 -3.32 33.67
CA LYS A 169 16.38 -4.16 34.06
C LYS A 169 15.29 -3.22 34.58
N LEU A 170 14.60 -2.56 33.66
CA LEU A 170 13.47 -1.70 33.97
C LEU A 170 12.22 -2.56 34.08
N ASP A 171 11.51 -2.48 35.20
CA ASP A 171 10.20 -3.10 35.33
C ASP A 171 9.17 -2.20 34.64
N ILE A 172 8.32 -2.78 33.79
CA ILE A 172 7.33 -2.01 33.03
C ILE A 172 6.35 -1.26 33.94
N LEU A 173 6.09 -1.79 35.14
CA LEU A 173 5.26 -1.12 36.15
C LEU A 173 5.86 0.21 36.66
N GLN A 174 7.13 0.50 36.34
CA GLN A 174 7.79 1.77 36.67
C GLN A 174 7.64 2.82 35.55
N ILE A 175 7.12 2.44 34.39
CA ILE A 175 6.90 3.32 33.25
C ILE A 175 5.46 3.85 33.32
N GLN A 176 5.27 5.14 33.04
CA GLN A 176 3.92 5.68 32.92
C GLN A 176 3.25 5.10 31.66
N VAL A 177 2.01 4.61 31.81
CA VAL A 177 1.25 3.96 30.73
C VAL A 177 1.17 4.84 29.48
N ILE A 178 0.93 6.14 29.67
CA ILE A 178 0.81 7.10 28.57
C ILE A 178 2.11 7.26 27.78
N GLU A 179 3.27 7.29 28.45
CA GLU A 179 4.57 7.38 27.79
C GLU A 179 4.84 6.12 26.97
N PHE A 180 4.52 4.94 27.51
CA PHE A 180 4.64 3.69 26.75
C PHE A 180 3.72 3.71 25.52
N ALA A 181 2.48 4.16 25.69
CA ALA A 181 1.51 4.26 24.60
C ALA A 181 2.00 5.21 23.49
N TYR A 182 2.57 6.36 23.84
CA TYR A 182 3.14 7.29 22.86
C TYR A 182 4.32 6.69 22.10
N GLN A 183 5.28 6.09 22.80
CA GLN A 183 6.46 5.51 22.15
C GLN A 183 6.10 4.33 21.24
N LEU A 184 5.19 3.45 21.69
CA LEU A 184 4.69 2.36 20.85
C LEU A 184 3.95 2.91 19.61
N THR A 185 3.07 3.89 19.80
CA THR A 185 2.32 4.50 18.69
C THR A 185 3.23 5.19 17.68
N MET A 186 4.26 5.94 18.12
CA MET A 186 5.21 6.56 17.20
C MET A 186 5.99 5.53 16.38
N ASN A 187 6.41 4.43 17.01
CA ASN A 187 7.13 3.35 16.33
C ASN A 187 6.25 2.63 15.31
N GLU A 188 5.03 2.26 15.70
CA GLU A 188 4.09 1.59 14.80
C GLU A 188 3.62 2.52 13.67
N SER A 189 3.35 3.80 13.96
CA SER A 189 3.00 4.82 12.95
C SER A 189 4.13 5.00 11.93
N PHE A 190 5.38 5.07 12.39
CA PHE A 190 6.54 5.18 11.50
C PHE A 190 6.58 4.04 10.49
N HIS A 191 6.39 2.78 10.94
CA HIS A 191 6.37 1.67 10.00
C HIS A 191 5.14 1.70 9.10
N PHE A 192 3.97 2.01 9.63
CA PHE A 192 2.73 2.08 8.87
C PHE A 192 2.75 3.13 7.75
N GLU A 193 3.23 4.34 8.02
CA GLU A 193 3.32 5.47 7.07
C GLU A 193 4.20 5.17 5.85
N GLN A 194 5.18 4.28 6.01
CA GLN A 194 6.12 3.97 4.95
C GLN A 194 5.81 2.64 4.23
N ILE A 195 4.71 1.96 4.57
CA ILE A 195 4.28 0.78 3.81
C ILE A 195 4.07 1.17 2.36
N ASP A 196 4.89 0.61 1.48
CA ASP A 196 4.79 0.83 0.06
C ASP A 196 3.68 -0.07 -0.53
N PRO A 197 2.85 0.42 -1.46
CA PRO A 197 1.86 -0.39 -2.14
C PRO A 197 2.38 -1.73 -2.69
N ARG A 198 3.64 -1.78 -3.15
CA ARG A 198 4.27 -3.01 -3.66
C ARG A 198 4.39 -4.09 -2.60
N GLU A 199 4.55 -3.72 -1.33
CA GLU A 199 4.57 -4.67 -0.23
C GLU A 199 3.22 -5.38 -0.08
N LEU A 200 2.14 -4.75 -0.55
CA LEU A 200 0.75 -5.21 -0.44
C LEU A 200 0.25 -6.00 -1.67
N LEU A 201 1.02 -6.04 -2.76
CA LEU A 201 0.62 -6.76 -3.98
C LEU A 201 1.10 -8.22 -3.92
N ASN A 202 0.35 -9.14 -4.53
CA ASN A 202 0.79 -10.52 -4.74
C ASN A 202 1.27 -11.24 -3.45
N LEU A 203 0.69 -10.88 -2.30
CA LEU A 203 1.06 -11.40 -0.98
C LEU A 203 2.57 -11.32 -0.70
N GLU A 204 3.19 -10.23 -1.12
CA GLU A 204 4.64 -10.06 -1.05
C GLU A 204 5.19 -10.22 0.38
N TRP A 205 4.43 -9.80 1.41
CA TRP A 205 4.77 -9.99 2.82
C TRP A 205 4.87 -11.46 3.26
N GLU A 206 4.58 -12.45 2.42
CA GLU A 206 4.69 -13.89 2.74
C GLU A 206 5.92 -14.53 2.09
N LYS A 207 6.50 -13.89 1.07
CA LYS A 207 7.62 -14.45 0.31
C LYS A 207 8.95 -14.38 1.10
N PRO A 208 9.92 -15.28 0.87
CA PRO A 208 11.21 -15.26 1.59
C PRO A 208 11.91 -13.89 1.54
N LEU A 209 12.77 -13.60 2.53
CA LEU A 209 13.48 -12.32 2.81
C LEU A 209 14.30 -11.69 1.66
N ASN A 210 14.24 -12.24 0.46
CA ASN A 210 14.81 -11.66 -0.74
C ASN A 210 13.93 -10.52 -1.30
N SER A 211 12.69 -10.39 -0.81
CA SER A 211 11.76 -9.33 -1.19
C SER A 211 11.94 -8.08 -0.32
N LYS A 212 11.73 -6.91 -0.93
CA LYS A 212 11.95 -5.57 -0.36
C LYS A 212 10.87 -5.15 0.66
N ASN A 213 10.22 -6.11 1.32
CA ASN A 213 9.06 -5.89 2.19
C ASN A 213 9.51 -5.73 3.63
N PHE A 214 9.74 -4.50 4.06
CA PHE A 214 10.28 -4.26 5.39
C PHE A 214 9.26 -3.68 6.35
N HIS A 215 8.33 -2.85 5.90
CA HIS A 215 7.46 -2.09 6.80
C HIS A 215 6.29 -2.91 7.29
N ILE A 216 5.56 -3.57 6.39
CA ILE A 216 4.43 -4.42 6.79
C ILE A 216 4.91 -5.57 7.69
N ARG A 217 6.05 -6.18 7.35
CA ARG A 217 6.67 -7.24 8.14
C ARG A 217 7.21 -6.76 9.46
N ALA A 218 7.82 -5.57 9.51
CA ALA A 218 8.25 -4.96 10.76
C ALA A 218 7.05 -4.73 11.68
N LEU A 219 5.94 -4.21 11.16
CA LEU A 219 4.73 -3.98 11.96
C LEU A 219 4.17 -5.30 12.50
N MET A 220 4.05 -6.33 11.66
CA MET A 220 3.63 -7.68 12.08
C MET A 220 4.57 -8.27 13.14
N TYR A 221 5.88 -8.09 12.97
CA TYR A 221 6.90 -8.56 13.91
C TYR A 221 6.80 -7.83 15.25
N ILE A 222 6.65 -6.50 15.24
CA ILE A 222 6.44 -5.69 16.44
C ILE A 222 5.19 -6.18 17.18
N SER A 223 4.06 -6.34 16.48
CA SER A 223 2.82 -6.86 17.07
C SER A 223 3.03 -8.21 17.75
N ASN A 224 3.67 -9.16 17.08
CA ASN A 224 3.97 -10.48 17.64
C ASN A 224 4.90 -10.41 18.87
N CYS A 225 5.89 -9.52 18.84
CA CYS A 225 6.78 -9.28 19.97
C CYS A 225 6.03 -8.70 21.17
N ILE A 226 5.11 -7.75 20.94
CA ILE A 226 4.27 -7.15 21.98
C ILE A 226 3.34 -8.20 22.58
N SER A 227 2.59 -8.96 21.76
CA SER A 227 1.71 -10.03 22.22
C SER A 227 2.47 -11.06 23.07
N SER A 228 3.63 -11.51 22.60
CA SER A 228 4.49 -12.46 23.31
C SER A 228 5.10 -11.88 24.58
N TRP A 229 5.36 -10.58 24.62
CA TRP A 229 5.90 -9.90 25.79
C TRP A 229 4.84 -9.72 26.87
N VAL A 230 3.61 -9.33 26.50
CA VAL A 230 2.46 -9.25 27.41
C VAL A 230 2.23 -10.59 28.09
N ALA A 231 2.12 -11.67 27.31
CA ALA A 231 1.91 -13.01 27.84
C ALA A 231 3.03 -13.41 28.82
N ARG A 232 4.30 -13.24 28.42
CA ARG A 232 5.45 -13.56 29.30
C ARG A 232 5.49 -12.72 30.57
N ALA A 233 5.14 -11.43 30.52
CA ALA A 233 5.16 -10.56 31.68
C ALA A 233 4.12 -11.00 32.73
N ILE A 234 2.93 -11.43 32.27
CA ILE A 234 1.86 -11.96 33.14
C ILE A 234 2.27 -13.32 33.72
N ILE A 235 2.69 -14.27 32.87
CA ILE A 235 3.01 -15.64 33.30
C ILE A 235 4.25 -15.69 34.21
N ALA A 236 5.26 -14.85 33.94
CA ALA A 236 6.48 -14.80 34.74
C ALA A 236 6.35 -13.95 36.01
N ALA A 237 5.14 -13.48 36.35
CA ALA A 237 4.89 -12.78 37.59
C ALA A 237 5.21 -13.70 38.78
N LYS A 238 5.89 -13.14 39.79
CA LYS A 238 6.37 -13.91 40.96
C LYS A 238 5.24 -14.32 41.90
N ASP A 239 4.15 -13.59 41.88
CA ASP A 239 3.04 -13.72 42.82
C ASP A 239 1.75 -13.15 42.20
N THR A 240 0.61 -13.49 42.82
CA THR A 240 -0.73 -13.07 42.40
C THR A 240 -0.87 -11.55 42.32
N ASN A 241 -0.35 -10.80 43.30
CA ASN A 241 -0.48 -9.34 43.34
C ASN A 241 0.26 -8.69 42.16
N ARG A 242 1.48 -9.15 41.88
CA ARG A 242 2.27 -8.67 40.75
C ARG A 242 1.65 -9.05 39.40
N CYS A 243 1.08 -10.26 39.30
CA CYS A 243 0.33 -10.69 38.13
C CYS A 243 -0.87 -9.76 37.87
N THR A 244 -1.69 -9.50 38.89
CA THR A 244 -2.82 -8.56 38.81
C THR A 244 -2.37 -7.18 38.35
N LYS A 245 -1.27 -6.63 38.90
CA LYS A 245 -0.72 -5.34 38.49
C LYS A 245 -0.30 -5.30 37.03
N TYR A 246 0.31 -6.37 36.51
CA TYR A 246 0.64 -6.45 35.09
C TYR A 246 -0.61 -6.49 34.21
N MET A 247 -1.63 -7.28 34.59
CA MET A 247 -2.89 -7.33 33.86
C MET A 247 -3.57 -5.96 33.82
N GLU A 248 -3.68 -5.27 34.96
CA GLU A 248 -4.27 -3.93 35.05
C GLU A 248 -3.46 -2.91 34.24
N PHE A 249 -2.13 -2.94 34.32
CA PHE A 249 -1.26 -2.10 33.49
C PHE A 249 -1.51 -2.28 32.00
N PHE A 250 -1.58 -3.52 31.51
CA PHE A 250 -1.79 -3.79 30.09
C PHE A 250 -3.21 -3.43 29.63
N ILE A 251 -4.23 -3.61 30.47
CA ILE A 251 -5.59 -3.14 30.19
C ILE A 251 -5.61 -1.61 30.06
N GLN A 252 -4.94 -0.90 30.97
CA GLN A 252 -4.84 0.56 30.92
C GLN A 252 -4.07 1.03 29.68
N LEU A 253 -2.99 0.31 29.31
CA LEU A 253 -2.22 0.56 28.10
C LEU A 253 -3.08 0.37 26.84
N ALA A 254 -3.80 -0.74 26.74
CA ALA A 254 -4.73 -1.01 25.65
C ALA A 254 -5.80 0.08 25.51
N SER A 255 -6.36 0.54 26.64
CA SER A 255 -7.33 1.65 26.68
C SER A 255 -6.71 2.96 26.18
N THR A 256 -5.46 3.25 26.57
CA THR A 256 -4.74 4.46 26.15
C THR A 256 -4.38 4.40 24.66
N LEU A 257 -3.95 3.24 24.16
CA LEU A 257 -3.72 3.02 22.72
C LEU A 257 -5.00 3.23 21.91
N ARG A 258 -6.16 2.76 22.43
CA ARG A 258 -7.46 3.03 21.80
C ARG A 258 -7.77 4.52 21.71
N MET A 259 -7.46 5.30 22.75
CA MET A 259 -7.64 6.76 22.77
C MET A 259 -6.72 7.48 21.77
N LEU A 260 -5.53 6.93 21.53
CA LEU A 260 -4.59 7.43 20.51
C LEU A 260 -4.93 6.94 19.09
N ASN A 261 -6.06 6.26 18.88
CA ASN A 261 -6.43 5.59 17.63
C ASN A 261 -5.36 4.59 17.15
N ASN A 262 -4.59 4.01 18.07
CA ASN A 262 -3.66 2.93 17.76
C ASN A 262 -4.35 1.58 17.96
N PHE A 263 -4.99 1.10 16.89
CA PHE A 263 -5.66 -0.20 16.88
C PHE A 263 -4.69 -1.37 16.75
N ASN A 264 -3.54 -1.17 16.09
CA ASN A 264 -2.53 -2.21 15.97
C ASN A 264 -1.95 -2.60 17.34
N GLY A 265 -1.50 -1.60 18.11
CA GLY A 265 -0.99 -1.80 19.46
C GLY A 265 -2.08 -2.35 20.39
N LEU A 266 -3.31 -1.80 20.32
CA LEU A 266 -4.45 -2.35 21.06
C LEU A 266 -4.65 -3.84 20.78
N MET A 267 -4.72 -4.24 19.51
CA MET A 267 -4.90 -5.64 19.13
C MET A 267 -3.75 -6.50 19.61
N SER A 268 -2.52 -6.01 19.53
CA SER A 268 -1.33 -6.72 20.02
C SER A 268 -1.40 -7.02 21.53
N ILE A 269 -1.88 -6.06 22.33
CA ILE A 269 -2.11 -6.31 23.76
C ILE A 269 -3.20 -7.37 23.98
N LEU A 270 -4.34 -7.26 23.28
CA LEU A 270 -5.44 -8.22 23.38
C LEU A 270 -5.02 -9.63 22.96
N MET A 271 -4.24 -9.77 21.90
CA MET A 271 -3.66 -11.04 21.47
C MET A 271 -2.74 -11.65 22.52
N GLY A 272 -2.02 -10.83 23.28
CA GLY A 272 -1.23 -11.31 24.43
C GLY A 272 -2.08 -11.94 25.53
N PHE A 273 -3.25 -11.36 25.81
CA PHE A 273 -4.22 -11.92 26.77
C PHE A 273 -4.87 -13.21 26.28
N ASN A 274 -5.15 -13.32 24.98
CA ASN A 274 -5.76 -14.50 24.36
C ASN A 274 -4.73 -15.59 23.99
N THR A 275 -3.53 -15.57 24.59
CA THR A 275 -2.61 -16.70 24.49
C THR A 275 -3.04 -17.78 25.47
N VAL A 276 -2.97 -19.05 25.05
CA VAL A 276 -3.38 -20.21 25.87
C VAL A 276 -2.91 -20.12 27.33
N PRO A 277 -1.62 -19.82 27.63
CA PRO A 277 -1.16 -19.82 29.02
C PRO A 277 -1.71 -18.66 29.86
N VAL A 278 -2.24 -17.60 29.24
CA VAL A 278 -2.91 -16.49 29.94
C VAL A 278 -4.40 -16.76 30.05
N GLU A 279 -5.03 -17.38 29.06
CA GLU A 279 -6.44 -17.81 29.12
C GLU A 279 -6.68 -18.82 30.26
N ASP A 280 -5.73 -19.72 30.48
CA ASP A 280 -5.73 -20.69 31.58
C ASP A 280 -5.69 -20.03 32.98
N LEU A 281 -5.30 -18.76 33.08
CA LEU A 281 -5.31 -17.98 34.31
C LEU A 281 -6.70 -17.40 34.61
N THR A 282 -7.78 -18.15 34.34
CA THR A 282 -9.15 -17.66 34.52
C THR A 282 -9.42 -17.17 35.95
N ASN A 283 -8.81 -17.83 36.93
CA ASN A 283 -8.90 -17.45 38.35
C ASN A 283 -8.22 -16.11 38.66
N MET A 284 -7.23 -15.68 37.87
CA MET A 284 -6.53 -14.40 38.06
C MET A 284 -7.42 -13.20 37.76
N TRP A 285 -8.35 -13.33 36.81
CA TRP A 285 -9.30 -12.28 36.48
C TRP A 285 -10.20 -11.90 37.67
N ALA A 286 -10.44 -12.80 38.63
CA ALA A 286 -11.19 -12.48 39.85
C ALA A 286 -10.48 -11.44 40.74
N HIS A 287 -9.15 -11.34 40.64
CA HIS A 287 -8.35 -10.38 41.39
C HIS A 287 -8.21 -9.02 40.68
N VAL A 288 -8.50 -8.96 39.38
CA VAL A 288 -8.50 -7.71 38.61
C VAL A 288 -9.74 -6.90 38.98
N SER A 289 -9.54 -5.59 39.22
CA SER A 289 -10.63 -4.70 39.61
C SER A 289 -11.80 -4.71 38.60
N PRO A 290 -13.06 -4.56 39.05
CA PRO A 290 -14.24 -4.59 38.18
C PRO A 290 -14.16 -3.59 37.01
N GLU A 291 -13.64 -2.39 37.26
CA GLU A 291 -13.47 -1.33 36.25
C GLU A 291 -12.52 -1.74 35.11
N HIS A 292 -11.39 -2.37 35.45
CA HIS A 292 -10.44 -2.86 34.44
C HIS A 292 -11.04 -4.03 33.66
N ARG A 293 -11.81 -4.93 34.31
CA ARG A 293 -12.51 -6.03 33.61
C ARG A 293 -13.56 -5.52 32.61
N GLU A 294 -14.33 -4.51 32.98
CA GLU A 294 -15.29 -3.88 32.08
C GLU A 294 -14.58 -3.22 30.89
N THR A 295 -13.48 -2.50 31.17
CA THR A 295 -12.66 -1.90 30.12
C THR A 295 -12.09 -2.94 29.16
N ALA A 296 -11.55 -4.05 29.66
CA ALA A 296 -11.05 -5.14 28.83
C ALA A 296 -12.18 -5.72 27.95
N THR A 297 -13.36 -5.97 28.52
CA THR A 297 -14.54 -6.47 27.78
C THR A 297 -14.94 -5.52 26.65
N ARG A 298 -14.98 -4.21 26.92
CA ARG A 298 -15.29 -3.19 25.91
C ARG A 298 -14.26 -3.14 24.78
N LEU A 299 -12.97 -3.23 25.12
CA LEU A 299 -11.88 -3.23 24.14
C LEU A 299 -11.92 -4.50 23.27
N THR A 300 -12.14 -5.68 23.85
CA THR A 300 -12.31 -6.93 23.10
C THR A 300 -13.47 -6.85 22.12
N ARG A 301 -14.63 -6.31 22.54
CA ARG A 301 -15.78 -6.11 21.63
C ARG A 301 -15.47 -5.18 20.46
N THR A 302 -14.60 -4.19 20.65
CA THR A 302 -14.21 -3.26 19.58
C THR A 302 -13.36 -3.96 18.53
N MET A 303 -12.50 -4.89 18.93
CA MET A 303 -11.57 -5.62 18.04
C MET A 303 -12.03 -7.05 17.72
N ASP A 304 -13.32 -7.33 17.90
CA ASP A 304 -13.88 -8.67 17.67
C ASP A 304 -13.79 -9.03 16.19
N PRO A 305 -13.24 -10.20 15.81
CA PRO A 305 -13.14 -10.64 14.41
C PRO A 305 -14.50 -10.92 13.73
N VAL A 306 -15.61 -11.02 14.49
CA VAL A 306 -16.96 -11.22 13.95
C VAL A 306 -17.29 -10.19 12.86
N ASN A 307 -17.96 -10.66 11.80
CA ASN A 307 -18.33 -9.85 10.63
C ASN A 307 -17.14 -9.10 10.00
N ASN A 308 -15.99 -9.78 9.89
CA ASN A 308 -14.73 -9.22 9.36
C ASN A 308 -14.32 -7.93 10.11
N PHE A 309 -14.27 -8.03 11.44
CA PHE A 309 -13.94 -6.89 12.30
C PHE A 309 -14.92 -5.72 12.18
N GLY A 310 -16.23 -6.01 12.14
CA GLY A 310 -17.27 -5.00 11.85
C GLY A 310 -17.25 -3.78 12.78
N ALA A 311 -17.15 -3.99 14.10
CA ALA A 311 -17.10 -2.91 15.09
C ALA A 311 -15.82 -2.06 14.96
N TYR A 312 -14.69 -2.70 14.67
CA TYR A 312 -13.42 -2.01 14.41
C TYR A 312 -13.50 -1.17 13.13
N ARG A 313 -14.05 -1.72 12.04
CA ARG A 313 -14.20 -1.00 10.76
C ARG A 313 -15.13 0.19 10.87
N GLU A 314 -16.24 0.05 11.60
CA GLU A 314 -17.14 1.17 11.91
C GLU A 314 -16.39 2.26 12.68
N ALA A 315 -15.68 1.89 13.74
CA ALA A 315 -14.87 2.82 14.52
C ALA A 315 -13.78 3.50 13.70
N LEU A 316 -13.13 2.76 12.80
CA LEU A 316 -12.08 3.27 11.90
C LEU A 316 -12.66 4.30 10.92
N GLY A 317 -13.84 4.04 10.35
CA GLY A 317 -14.51 4.93 9.40
C GLY A 317 -14.93 6.28 9.99
N GLN A 318 -15.05 6.40 11.32
CA GLN A 318 -15.38 7.66 11.99
C GLN A 318 -14.15 8.53 12.32
N ILE A 319 -12.93 8.00 12.14
CA ILE A 319 -11.70 8.71 12.51
C ILE A 319 -11.32 9.70 11.40
N LYS A 320 -11.07 10.95 11.80
CA LYS A 320 -10.64 12.06 10.91
C LYS A 320 -9.20 12.52 11.18
N GLY A 321 -8.50 11.88 12.12
CA GLY A 321 -7.14 12.26 12.54
C GLY A 321 -6.15 11.10 12.42
N PRO A 322 -4.94 11.25 12.97
CA PRO A 322 -3.92 10.20 12.95
C PRO A 322 -4.44 8.89 13.54
N VAL A 323 -4.03 7.78 12.92
CA VAL A 323 -4.48 6.43 13.25
C VAL A 323 -3.40 5.43 12.90
N VAL A 324 -3.24 4.41 13.74
CA VAL A 324 -2.46 3.23 13.39
C VAL A 324 -3.46 2.07 13.27
N PRO A 325 -3.89 1.72 12.04
CA PRO A 325 -4.91 0.70 11.85
C PRO A 325 -4.36 -0.70 12.18
N PHE A 326 -5.25 -1.59 12.60
CA PHE A 326 -4.92 -3.01 12.66
C PHE A 326 -4.89 -3.58 11.25
N LEU A 327 -3.69 -3.83 10.73
CA LEU A 327 -3.49 -4.31 9.36
C LEU A 327 -3.97 -5.75 9.12
N GLY A 328 -4.14 -6.56 10.16
CA GLY A 328 -4.61 -7.94 10.01
C GLY A 328 -5.93 -8.06 9.25
N ALA A 329 -6.86 -7.12 9.48
CA ALA A 329 -8.14 -7.07 8.76
C ALA A 329 -7.95 -6.81 7.24
N PHE A 330 -7.05 -5.88 6.88
CA PHE A 330 -6.75 -5.56 5.49
C PHE A 330 -5.95 -6.67 4.79
N ILE A 331 -5.02 -7.30 5.51
CA ILE A 331 -4.24 -8.45 5.03
C ILE A 331 -5.17 -9.62 4.71
N SER A 332 -6.17 -9.89 5.57
CA SER A 332 -7.19 -10.90 5.30
C SER A 332 -8.01 -10.59 4.05
N ASP A 333 -8.40 -9.32 3.85
CA ASP A 333 -9.11 -8.89 2.63
C ASP A 333 -8.25 -9.08 1.38
N LEU A 334 -6.98 -8.66 1.43
CA LEU A 334 -6.03 -8.82 0.31
C LEU A 334 -5.83 -10.30 -0.01
N ARG A 335 -5.63 -11.14 1.00
CA ARG A 335 -5.52 -12.60 0.83
C ARG A 335 -6.77 -13.17 0.15
N PHE A 336 -7.96 -12.79 0.60
CA PHE A 336 -9.21 -13.25 0.01
C PHE A 336 -9.32 -12.87 -1.47
N VAL A 337 -8.93 -11.65 -1.84
CA VAL A 337 -8.91 -11.22 -3.24
C VAL A 337 -7.89 -12.00 -4.05
N GLU A 338 -6.66 -12.14 -3.54
CA GLU A 338 -5.54 -12.80 -4.21
C GLU A 338 -5.79 -14.30 -4.47
N GLU A 339 -6.36 -15.01 -3.49
CA GLU A 339 -6.70 -16.43 -3.59
C GLU A 339 -8.01 -16.67 -4.36
N GLY A 340 -8.98 -15.74 -4.26
CA GLY A 340 -10.29 -15.85 -4.90
C GLY A 340 -10.33 -15.43 -6.36
N HIS A 341 -9.33 -14.69 -6.85
CA HIS A 341 -9.30 -14.20 -8.24
C HIS A 341 -7.96 -14.56 -8.90
N PRO A 342 -7.96 -15.31 -10.02
CA PRO A 342 -6.73 -15.62 -10.74
C PRO A 342 -6.13 -14.37 -11.38
N ASN A 343 -4.82 -14.37 -11.60
CA ASN A 343 -4.09 -13.24 -12.22
C ASN A 343 -4.51 -12.99 -13.68
N TYR A 344 -5.03 -14.02 -14.34
CA TYR A 344 -5.53 -13.98 -15.70
C TYR A 344 -6.97 -14.48 -15.73
N LEU A 345 -7.76 -14.09 -16.72
CA LEU A 345 -9.14 -14.52 -16.84
C LEU A 345 -9.22 -16.05 -17.00
N PRO A 346 -10.16 -16.75 -16.32
CA PRO A 346 -10.28 -18.20 -16.41
C PRO A 346 -10.48 -18.71 -17.85
N ASP A 347 -11.24 -17.96 -18.65
CA ASP A 347 -11.57 -18.32 -20.03
C ASP A 347 -10.49 -17.93 -21.04
N ASN A 348 -9.55 -17.07 -20.65
CA ASN A 348 -8.43 -16.65 -21.50
C ASN A 348 -7.21 -16.23 -20.66
N SER A 349 -6.20 -17.10 -20.62
CA SER A 349 -4.97 -16.91 -19.87
C SER A 349 -4.04 -15.82 -20.43
N GLU A 350 -4.30 -15.27 -21.61
CA GLU A 350 -3.57 -14.12 -22.16
C GLU A 350 -4.07 -12.78 -21.60
N LEU A 351 -5.26 -12.77 -20.99
CA LEU A 351 -5.91 -11.55 -20.50
C LEU A 351 -5.66 -11.40 -19.01
N ILE A 352 -4.96 -10.33 -18.63
CA ILE A 352 -4.76 -9.94 -17.24
C ILE A 352 -6.12 -9.64 -16.63
N ASN A 353 -6.40 -10.25 -15.48
CA ASN A 353 -7.64 -10.02 -14.73
C ASN A 353 -7.58 -8.64 -14.05
N PHE A 354 -8.19 -7.65 -14.67
CA PHE A 354 -8.19 -6.27 -14.16
C PHE A 354 -9.24 -6.04 -13.08
N GLU A 355 -10.28 -6.89 -12.97
CA GLU A 355 -11.19 -6.88 -11.83
C GLU A 355 -10.47 -7.20 -10.52
N LYS A 356 -9.57 -8.19 -10.55
CA LYS A 356 -8.68 -8.47 -9.42
C LYS A 356 -7.91 -7.22 -9.03
N GLN A 357 -7.32 -6.53 -10.01
CA GLN A 357 -6.53 -5.32 -9.76
C GLN A 357 -7.37 -4.19 -9.16
N LYS A 358 -8.62 -4.00 -9.61
CA LYS A 358 -9.57 -3.06 -8.99
C LYS A 358 -9.83 -3.37 -7.53
N LYS A 359 -10.10 -4.64 -7.21
CA LYS A 359 -10.35 -5.09 -5.82
C LYS A 359 -9.13 -4.87 -4.92
N VAL A 360 -7.93 -5.21 -5.39
CA VAL A 360 -6.68 -4.95 -4.67
C VAL A 360 -6.48 -3.45 -4.49
N ALA A 361 -6.66 -2.65 -5.55
CA ALA A 361 -6.50 -1.20 -5.49
C ALA A 361 -7.44 -0.56 -4.47
N THR A 362 -8.70 -0.99 -4.36
CA THR A 362 -9.63 -0.48 -3.35
C THR A 362 -9.08 -0.63 -1.93
N ILE A 363 -8.50 -1.78 -1.62
CA ILE A 363 -7.93 -2.04 -0.29
C ILE A 363 -6.66 -1.21 -0.07
N VAL A 364 -5.77 -1.17 -1.05
CA VAL A 364 -4.52 -0.39 -0.97
C VAL A 364 -4.79 1.11 -0.88
N LYS A 365 -5.78 1.64 -1.62
CA LYS A 365 -6.21 3.05 -1.53
C LYS A 365 -6.71 3.38 -0.13
N GLU A 366 -7.47 2.49 0.50
CA GLU A 366 -7.93 2.70 1.87
C GLU A 366 -6.76 2.72 2.86
N ILE A 367 -5.76 1.83 2.70
CA ILE A 367 -4.53 1.88 3.50
C ILE A 367 -3.81 3.23 3.30
N ARG A 368 -3.64 3.68 2.05
CA ARG A 368 -3.01 4.97 1.73
C ARG A 368 -3.80 6.18 2.25
N ARG A 369 -5.12 6.09 2.37
CA ARG A 369 -5.97 7.14 2.94
C ARG A 369 -5.75 7.28 4.45
N LEU A 370 -5.33 6.19 5.10
CA LEU A 370 -5.09 6.13 6.54
C LEU A 370 -3.66 6.55 6.92
N GLN A 371 -2.71 6.46 5.98
CA GLN A 371 -1.37 7.05 6.05
C GLN A 371 -1.46 8.58 5.95
#